data_AF-A0A317IMZ5-F1
#
_entry.id   AF-A0A317IMZ5-F1
#
_cell.length_a   1.000
_cell.length_b   1.000
_cell.length_c   1.000
_cell.angle_alpha   90.00
_cell.angle_beta   90.00
_cell.angle_gamma   90.00
#
_symmetry.space_group_name_H-M   'P 1'
#
loop_
_entity.id
_entity.type
_entity.pdbx_description
1 polymer ?
#
loop_
_entity_poly.entity_id
_entity_poly.type
_entity_poly.pdbx_seq_one_letter_code
_entity_poly.pdbx_strand_id
1 'polypeptide(L)'
;MRVRLPKITIWRAIFAAIMLSGLYATYLRIFYGLGGSTNLSDRFPWGVWIAFDVLCGVGLAAGGFTLVAVVHIFAIERYKPILRPAILTAFLGYSLVVVALLFDLGRPDRLWHPLVMWNPHSVMFEVAWCVTLYTTVLFLEFLPMVLERFGWHQPLEWIHNISVPLMIAGVLLSTLHQSSLGSLFLIVPAKMYPLWYSPTLPAMFYISAIGVGLAMTIFESWHSSRAFGRALELPLLASMGRVLAVLMSGYLWLRFLDLAHRHVLGLLLVNRPETWLFFLEIALMAIPAMLLFQKRIRLQPGALYACAVMVIFGFVANRLNVGVTALESGSGTSYVPRWSEIAVTLSIVAAGFAIFRLIAEYFPVFEAPAGGQPLLVAEKESEEESVPVG
;
A
#
# COMPACT_ATOMS: atom_id res chain seq x y z
N MET A 1 39.68 -5.04 6.43
CA MET A 1 38.43 -4.39 5.97
C MET A 1 38.16 -3.18 6.85
N ARG A 2 38.55 -1.96 6.46
CA ARG A 2 38.20 -0.75 7.24
C ARG A 2 36.74 -0.43 6.93
N VAL A 3 35.84 -0.76 7.85
CA VAL A 3 34.44 -0.31 7.80
C VAL A 3 34.49 1.22 7.87
N ARG A 4 34.36 1.89 6.73
CA ARG A 4 34.20 3.35 6.70
C ARG A 4 32.88 3.65 7.37
N LEU A 5 32.94 4.17 8.60
CA LEU A 5 31.75 4.65 9.28
C LEU A 5 31.05 5.68 8.38
N PRO A 6 29.75 5.49 8.09
CA PRO A 6 29.02 6.41 7.23
C PRO A 6 29.04 7.81 7.84
N LYS A 7 29.36 8.84 7.04
CA LYS A 7 29.27 10.25 7.48
C LYS A 7 27.89 10.49 8.10
N ILE A 8 27.85 11.01 9.33
CA ILE A 8 26.62 11.34 10.05
C ILE A 8 26.03 12.57 9.39
N THR A 9 25.01 12.38 8.57
CA THR A 9 24.16 13.46 8.06
C THR A 9 22.97 13.62 9.00
N ILE A 10 22.35 14.81 9.05
CA ILE A 10 21.17 15.09 9.88
C ILE A 10 20.08 14.03 9.67
N TRP A 11 19.81 13.65 8.42
CA TRP A 11 18.85 12.61 8.07
C TRP A 11 19.19 11.23 8.62
N ARG A 12 20.48 10.86 8.65
CA ARG A 12 20.92 9.59 9.25
C ARG A 12 20.80 9.60 10.76
N ALA A 13 21.02 10.75 11.40
CA ALA A 13 20.82 10.91 12.84
C ALA A 13 19.32 10.79 13.20
N ILE A 14 18.44 11.44 12.44
CA ILE A 14 16.99 11.30 12.62
C ILE A 14 16.55 9.85 12.43
N PHE A 15 17.01 9.19 11.36
CA PHE A 15 16.72 7.79 11.12
C PHE A 15 17.19 6.90 12.28
N ALA A 16 18.43 7.09 12.76
CA ALA A 16 18.95 6.34 13.89
C ALA A 16 18.15 6.58 15.17
N ALA A 17 17.72 7.82 15.45
CA ALA A 17 16.87 8.13 16.59
C ALA A 17 15.51 7.44 16.51
N ILE A 18 14.86 7.45 15.34
CA ILE A 18 13.60 6.73 15.10
C ILE A 18 13.79 5.23 15.34
N MET A 19 14.84 4.63 14.76
CA MET A 19 15.11 3.20 14.92
C MET A 19 15.41 2.82 16.39
N LEU A 20 16.18 3.63 17.12
CA LEU A 20 16.43 3.40 18.55
C LEU A 20 15.16 3.51 19.38
N SER A 21 14.31 4.49 19.09
CA SER A 21 13.01 4.64 19.77
C SER A 21 12.08 3.46 19.48
N GLY A 22 12.05 2.97 18.23
CA GLY A 22 11.31 1.78 17.84
C GLY A 22 11.83 0.50 18.51
N LEU A 23 13.16 0.34 18.63
CA LEU A 23 13.77 -0.78 19.34
C LEU A 23 13.39 -0.79 20.83
N TYR A 24 13.39 0.37 21.47
CA TYR A 24 12.94 0.46 22.86
C TYR A 24 11.43 0.20 22.99
N ALA A 25 10.61 0.72 22.08
CA ALA A 25 9.18 0.41 22.07
C ALA A 25 8.90 -1.08 21.80
N THR A 26 9.74 -1.73 20.99
CA THR A 26 9.71 -3.19 20.77
C THR A 26 10.04 -3.94 22.05
N TYR A 27 11.07 -3.50 22.78
CA TYR A 27 11.39 -4.04 24.10
C TYR A 27 10.19 -3.92 25.05
N LEU A 28 9.53 -2.75 25.11
CA LEU A 28 8.32 -2.59 25.91
C LEU A 28 7.23 -3.59 25.50
N ARG A 29 7.01 -3.77 24.19
CA ARG A 29 5.97 -4.66 23.68
C ARG A 29 6.21 -6.13 23.98
N ILE A 30 7.45 -6.58 23.89
CA ILE A 30 7.81 -7.99 24.11
C ILE A 30 7.76 -8.34 25.61
N PHE A 31 8.29 -7.47 26.47
CA PHE A 31 8.42 -7.79 27.91
C PHE A 31 7.21 -7.39 28.75
N TYR A 32 6.51 -6.30 28.39
CA TYR A 32 5.37 -5.78 29.15
C TYR A 32 4.02 -6.00 28.44
N GLY A 33 4.02 -6.68 27.29
CA GLY A 33 2.82 -6.98 26.51
C GLY A 33 2.14 -5.72 25.97
N LEU A 34 0.88 -5.86 25.53
CA LEU A 34 0.08 -4.74 25.01
C LEU A 34 -0.14 -3.65 26.08
N GLY A 35 -0.47 -4.02 27.31
CA GLY A 35 -0.74 -3.05 28.39
C GLY A 35 0.45 -2.17 28.74
N GLY A 36 1.69 -2.64 28.52
CA GLY A 36 2.90 -1.84 28.74
C GLY A 36 3.34 -0.99 27.55
N SER A 37 2.86 -1.29 26.34
CA SER A 37 3.30 -0.64 25.09
C SER A 37 2.23 0.22 24.42
N THR A 38 0.96 0.04 24.76
CA THR A 38 -0.15 0.77 24.14
C THR A 38 -1.01 1.46 25.20
N ASN A 39 -1.92 2.31 24.74
CA ASN A 39 -2.99 2.91 25.54
C ASN A 39 -4.36 2.31 25.17
N LEU A 40 -4.39 1.05 24.74
CA LEU A 40 -5.61 0.33 24.39
C LEU A 40 -6.40 -0.07 25.64
N SER A 41 -7.69 -0.31 25.47
CA SER A 41 -8.59 -0.79 26.51
C SER A 41 -9.62 -1.76 25.95
N ASP A 42 -10.34 -2.50 26.79
CA ASP A 42 -11.43 -3.38 26.34
C ASP A 42 -12.55 -2.63 25.60
N ARG A 43 -12.70 -1.33 25.90
CA ARG A 43 -13.64 -0.44 25.19
C ARG A 43 -13.11 -0.06 23.82
N PHE A 44 -11.80 0.19 23.71
CA PHE A 44 -11.08 0.61 22.52
C PHE A 44 -9.92 -0.34 22.18
N PRO A 45 -10.22 -1.50 21.56
CA PRO A 45 -9.25 -2.58 21.40
C PRO A 45 -8.31 -2.39 20.21
N TRP A 46 -8.64 -1.50 19.26
CA TRP A 46 -7.86 -1.26 18.05
C TRP A 46 -7.49 0.21 17.96
N GLY A 47 -6.19 0.48 17.96
CA GLY A 47 -5.64 1.83 17.91
C GLY A 47 -4.90 2.12 16.61
N VAL A 48 -3.87 2.97 16.72
CA VAL A 48 -3.10 3.43 15.56
C VAL A 48 -2.43 2.29 14.79
N TRP A 49 -2.03 1.19 15.46
CA TRP A 49 -1.44 0.04 14.78
C TRP A 49 -2.39 -0.60 13.77
N ILE A 50 -3.65 -0.85 14.15
CA ILE A 50 -4.63 -1.33 13.17
C ILE A 50 -5.03 -0.22 12.21
N ALA A 51 -5.41 0.96 12.70
CA ALA A 51 -5.98 2.01 11.86
C ALA A 51 -5.00 2.58 10.81
N PHE A 52 -3.73 2.74 11.18
CA PHE A 52 -2.69 3.23 10.29
C PHE A 52 -1.89 2.08 9.68
N ASP A 53 -1.20 1.27 10.49
CA ASP A 53 -0.24 0.29 9.94
C ASP A 53 -0.94 -0.78 9.11
N VAL A 54 -2.09 -1.28 9.56
CA VAL A 54 -2.85 -2.29 8.80
C VAL A 54 -3.76 -1.65 7.76
N LEU A 55 -4.76 -0.85 8.16
CA LEU A 55 -5.79 -0.38 7.23
C LEU A 55 -5.25 0.61 6.19
N CYS A 56 -4.39 1.56 6.60
CA CYS A 56 -3.74 2.45 5.63
C CYS A 56 -2.65 1.70 4.87
N GLY A 57 -1.75 0.99 5.57
CA GLY A 57 -0.62 0.30 4.96
C GLY A 57 -1.01 -0.69 3.86
N VAL A 58 -2.00 -1.56 4.13
CA VAL A 58 -2.54 -2.51 3.14
C VAL A 58 -3.14 -1.79 1.94
N GLY A 59 -3.88 -0.70 2.17
CA GLY A 59 -4.48 0.08 1.10
C GLY A 59 -3.43 0.79 0.24
N LEU A 60 -2.39 1.36 0.86
CA LEU A 60 -1.31 2.04 0.13
C LEU A 60 -0.44 1.05 -0.67
N ALA A 61 -0.33 -0.20 -0.22
CA ALA A 61 0.33 -1.27 -0.97
C ALA A 61 -0.49 -1.78 -2.19
N ALA A 62 -1.72 -1.27 -2.40
CA ALA A 62 -2.61 -1.71 -3.48
C ALA A 62 -2.14 -1.38 -4.90
N GLY A 63 -1.14 -0.49 -5.05
CA GLY A 63 -0.62 -0.07 -6.36
C GLY A 63 -0.13 -1.23 -7.22
N GLY A 64 0.63 -2.17 -6.61
CA GLY A 64 1.22 -3.31 -7.32
C GLY A 64 0.18 -4.19 -8.00
N PHE A 65 -0.81 -4.71 -7.27
CA PHE A 65 -1.82 -5.58 -7.88
C PHE A 65 -2.72 -4.83 -8.86
N THR A 66 -3.00 -3.54 -8.62
CA THR A 66 -3.81 -2.73 -9.52
C THR A 66 -3.10 -2.61 -10.88
N LEU A 67 -1.78 -2.40 -10.86
CA LEU A 67 -0.95 -2.41 -12.06
C LEU A 67 -0.85 -3.79 -12.71
N VAL A 68 -0.67 -4.85 -11.93
CA VAL A 68 -0.68 -6.24 -12.43
C VAL A 68 -1.98 -6.52 -13.18
N ALA A 69 -3.13 -6.18 -12.60
CA ALA A 69 -4.44 -6.33 -13.23
C ALA A 69 -4.53 -5.53 -14.54
N VAL A 70 -4.10 -4.27 -14.54
CA VAL A 70 -4.11 -3.41 -15.73
C VAL A 70 -3.23 -3.98 -16.86
N VAL A 71 -2.04 -4.49 -16.54
CA VAL A 71 -1.10 -5.01 -17.54
C VAL A 71 -1.53 -6.38 -18.05
N HIS A 72 -1.91 -7.30 -17.16
CA HIS A 72 -2.08 -8.72 -17.49
C HIS A 72 -3.53 -9.13 -17.73
N ILE A 73 -4.49 -8.56 -16.99
CA ILE A 73 -5.92 -8.88 -17.15
C ILE A 73 -6.53 -7.99 -18.25
N PHE A 74 -6.28 -6.69 -18.18
CA PHE A 74 -6.77 -5.74 -19.19
C PHE A 74 -5.85 -5.64 -20.42
N ALA A 75 -4.75 -6.42 -20.45
CA ALA A 75 -3.78 -6.48 -21.56
C ALA A 75 -3.21 -5.11 -21.98
N ILE A 76 -3.11 -4.16 -21.04
CA ILE A 76 -2.56 -2.83 -21.33
C ILE A 76 -1.05 -2.85 -21.10
N GLU A 77 -0.32 -3.38 -22.09
CA GLU A 77 1.13 -3.58 -22.04
C GLU A 77 1.94 -2.31 -21.81
N ARG A 78 1.32 -1.15 -22.06
CA ARG A 78 1.96 0.15 -21.94
C ARG A 78 2.42 0.47 -20.50
N TYR A 79 1.92 -0.24 -19.48
CA TYR A 79 2.39 -0.09 -18.09
C TYR A 79 3.46 -1.11 -17.65
N LYS A 80 3.93 -2.00 -18.54
CA LYS A 80 5.01 -2.97 -18.25
C LYS A 80 6.26 -2.31 -17.61
N PRO A 81 6.75 -1.13 -18.06
CA PRO A 81 7.98 -0.55 -17.52
C PRO A 81 7.93 -0.16 -16.03
N ILE A 82 6.73 0.11 -15.50
CA ILE A 82 6.53 0.51 -14.10
C ILE A 82 6.02 -0.65 -13.22
N LEU A 83 5.79 -1.82 -13.82
CA LEU A 83 5.24 -2.98 -13.13
C LEU A 83 6.21 -3.57 -12.09
N ARG A 84 7.46 -3.81 -12.47
CA ARG A 84 8.48 -4.43 -11.59
C ARG A 84 8.70 -3.62 -10.29
N PRO A 85 8.87 -2.28 -10.32
CA PRO A 85 8.96 -1.47 -9.11
C PRO A 85 7.69 -1.50 -8.26
N ALA A 86 6.51 -1.56 -8.89
CA ALA A 86 5.23 -1.60 -8.18
C ALA A 86 5.02 -2.94 -7.45
N ILE A 87 5.41 -4.06 -8.06
CA ILE A 87 5.39 -5.39 -7.40
C ILE A 87 6.32 -5.40 -6.18
N LEU A 88 7.54 -4.86 -6.32
CA LEU A 88 8.46 -4.73 -5.18
C LEU A 88 7.85 -3.88 -4.06
N THR A 89 7.26 -2.74 -4.42
CA THR A 89 6.66 -1.83 -3.44
C THR A 89 5.47 -2.48 -2.73
N ALA A 90 4.63 -3.22 -3.46
CA ALA A 90 3.54 -4.00 -2.88
C ALA A 90 4.05 -5.11 -1.96
N PHE A 91 5.04 -5.90 -2.37
CA PHE A 91 5.61 -6.96 -1.54
C PHE A 91 6.24 -6.41 -0.24
N LEU A 92 7.01 -5.34 -0.34
CA LEU A 92 7.61 -4.70 0.84
C LEU A 92 6.55 -4.07 1.73
N GLY A 93 5.61 -3.31 1.16
CA GLY A 93 4.52 -2.70 1.89
C GLY A 93 3.73 -3.75 2.68
N TYR A 94 3.38 -4.85 2.03
CA TYR A 94 2.65 -5.94 2.69
C TYR A 94 3.49 -6.67 3.76
N SER A 95 4.79 -6.86 3.51
CA SER A 95 5.71 -7.43 4.52
C SER A 95 5.79 -6.55 5.77
N LEU A 96 5.80 -5.23 5.62
CA LEU A 96 5.78 -4.29 6.75
C LEU A 96 4.46 -4.35 7.52
N VAL A 97 3.32 -4.52 6.83
CA VAL A 97 2.03 -4.76 7.48
C VAL A 97 2.06 -6.03 8.31
N VAL A 98 2.60 -7.13 7.77
CA VAL A 98 2.72 -8.39 8.51
C VAL A 98 3.56 -8.20 9.77
N VAL A 99 4.68 -7.47 9.66
CA VAL A 99 5.49 -7.13 10.83
C VAL A 99 4.67 -6.31 11.83
N ALA A 100 3.96 -5.27 11.41
CA ALA A 100 3.11 -4.47 12.29
C ALA A 100 2.03 -5.30 12.97
N LEU A 101 1.42 -6.26 12.26
CA LEU A 101 0.43 -7.18 12.80
C LEU A 101 1.02 -8.07 13.92
N LEU A 102 2.29 -8.48 13.82
CA LEU A 102 2.97 -9.21 14.90
C LEU A 102 3.09 -8.38 16.19
N PHE A 103 3.20 -7.05 16.08
CA PHE A 103 3.18 -6.16 17.24
C PHE A 103 1.77 -6.01 17.81
N ASP A 104 0.75 -5.92 16.96
CA ASP A 104 -0.63 -5.74 17.41
C ASP A 104 -1.21 -6.99 18.10
N LEU A 105 -0.87 -8.18 17.62
CA LEU A 105 -1.40 -9.44 18.16
C LEU A 105 -0.95 -9.71 19.60
N GLY A 106 -1.90 -9.88 20.52
CA GLY A 106 -1.60 -10.19 21.92
C GLY A 106 -0.71 -11.43 22.12
N ARG A 107 -0.82 -12.43 21.24
CA ARG A 107 0.01 -13.65 21.21
C ARG A 107 0.52 -13.94 19.79
N PRO A 108 1.60 -13.28 19.34
CA PRO A 108 2.11 -13.46 17.98
C PRO A 108 2.68 -14.86 17.74
N ASP A 109 3.07 -15.57 18.81
CA ASP A 109 3.50 -16.98 18.78
C ASP A 109 2.43 -17.93 18.21
N ARG A 110 1.15 -17.53 18.27
CA ARG A 110 0.02 -18.35 17.80
C ARG A 110 -0.50 -17.94 16.44
N LEU A 111 0.23 -17.13 15.67
CA LEU A 111 -0.20 -16.69 14.33
C LEU A 111 -0.48 -17.87 13.38
N TRP A 112 0.13 -19.04 13.59
CA TRP A 112 -0.10 -20.24 12.79
C TRP A 112 -1.44 -20.94 13.09
N HIS A 113 -2.07 -20.68 14.24
CA HIS A 113 -3.30 -21.38 14.64
C HIS A 113 -4.43 -21.24 13.61
N PRO A 114 -4.79 -20.05 13.09
CA PRO A 114 -5.86 -19.92 12.10
C PRO A 114 -5.61 -20.69 10.79
N LEU A 115 -4.36 -21.02 10.47
CA LEU A 115 -3.99 -21.79 9.27
C LEU A 115 -4.31 -23.28 9.41
N VAL A 116 -4.37 -23.79 10.65
CA VAL A 116 -4.60 -25.22 10.94
C VAL A 116 -5.95 -25.43 11.63
N MET A 117 -6.30 -24.59 12.60
CA MET A 117 -7.52 -24.62 13.40
C MET A 117 -8.57 -23.68 12.79
N TRP A 118 -9.30 -24.19 11.80
CA TRP A 118 -10.17 -23.35 10.99
C TRP A 118 -11.43 -22.90 11.75
N ASN A 119 -11.81 -21.64 11.58
CA ASN A 119 -13.09 -21.10 12.04
C ASN A 119 -13.71 -20.21 10.94
N PRO A 120 -14.41 -20.80 9.95
CA PRO A 120 -14.95 -20.08 8.80
C PRO A 120 -16.02 -19.03 9.14
N HIS A 121 -16.58 -19.05 10.35
CA HIS A 121 -17.57 -18.06 10.79
C HIS A 121 -16.94 -16.75 11.29
N SER A 122 -15.61 -16.70 11.43
CA SER A 122 -14.91 -15.53 11.94
C SER A 122 -14.29 -14.70 10.80
N VAL A 123 -14.59 -13.41 10.77
CA VAL A 123 -13.93 -12.48 9.82
C VAL A 123 -12.41 -12.42 10.07
N MET A 124 -11.95 -12.61 11.32
CA MET A 124 -10.52 -12.69 11.62
C MET A 124 -9.85 -13.89 10.95
N PHE A 125 -10.55 -15.02 10.83
CA PHE A 125 -10.03 -16.20 10.16
C PHE A 125 -9.86 -15.94 8.67
N GLU A 126 -10.85 -15.32 8.03
CA GLU A 126 -10.78 -14.91 6.62
C GLU A 126 -9.62 -13.93 6.38
N VAL A 127 -9.47 -12.92 7.24
CA VAL A 127 -8.37 -11.96 7.15
C VAL A 127 -7.01 -12.64 7.31
N ALA A 128 -6.83 -13.55 8.27
CA ALA A 128 -5.57 -14.27 8.48
C ALA A 128 -5.17 -15.12 7.26
N TRP A 129 -6.13 -15.82 6.65
CA TRP A 129 -5.90 -16.59 5.42
C TRP A 129 -5.59 -15.69 4.23
N CYS A 130 -6.34 -14.61 4.05
CA CYS A 130 -6.09 -13.63 3.00
C CYS A 130 -4.68 -13.04 3.12
N VAL A 131 -4.26 -12.64 4.32
CA VAL A 131 -2.90 -12.11 4.57
C VAL A 131 -1.84 -13.15 4.22
N THR A 132 -2.02 -14.39 4.65
CA THR A 132 -1.03 -15.45 4.43
C THR A 132 -0.90 -15.82 2.97
N LEU A 133 -2.03 -16.09 2.30
CA LEU A 133 -2.04 -16.45 0.88
C LEU A 133 -1.56 -15.28 0.01
N TYR A 134 -2.01 -14.06 0.30
CA TYR A 134 -1.62 -12.89 -0.49
C TYR A 134 -0.13 -12.54 -0.32
N THR A 135 0.41 -12.63 0.90
CA THR A 135 1.87 -12.48 1.12
C THR A 135 2.64 -13.54 0.32
N THR A 136 2.13 -14.77 0.27
CA THR A 136 2.75 -15.86 -0.49
C THR A 136 2.74 -15.58 -1.99
N VAL A 137 1.62 -15.09 -2.52
CA VAL A 137 1.52 -14.69 -3.93
C VAL A 137 2.47 -13.53 -4.25
N LEU A 138 2.49 -12.48 -3.43
CA LEU A 138 3.41 -11.35 -3.63
C LEU A 138 4.89 -11.78 -3.55
N PHE A 139 5.23 -12.70 -2.65
CA PHE A 139 6.57 -13.26 -2.59
C PHE A 139 6.93 -14.00 -3.89
N LEU A 140 6.01 -14.82 -4.41
CA LEU A 140 6.21 -15.54 -5.66
C LEU A 140 6.25 -14.60 -6.89
N GLU A 141 5.52 -13.47 -6.89
CA GLU A 141 5.62 -12.43 -7.93
C GLU A 141 6.96 -11.69 -7.88
N PHE A 142 7.53 -11.50 -6.69
CA PHE A 142 8.83 -10.87 -6.50
C PHE A 142 10.00 -11.82 -6.81
N LEU A 143 9.82 -13.12 -6.66
CA LEU A 143 10.86 -14.13 -6.78
C LEU A 143 11.61 -14.15 -8.14
N PRO A 144 10.96 -13.95 -9.32
CA PRO A 144 11.67 -13.82 -10.60
C PRO A 144 12.78 -12.78 -10.59
N MET A 145 12.57 -11.62 -9.95
CA MET A 145 13.57 -10.56 -9.86
C MET A 145 14.81 -11.00 -9.07
N VAL A 146 14.63 -11.87 -8.08
CA VAL A 146 15.72 -12.47 -7.30
C VAL A 146 16.43 -13.54 -8.12
N LEU A 147 15.69 -14.43 -8.77
CA LEU A 147 16.24 -15.52 -9.58
C LEU A 147 17.03 -15.03 -10.80
N GLU A 148 16.54 -13.99 -11.49
CA GLU A 148 17.25 -13.34 -12.59
C GLU A 148 18.62 -12.83 -12.14
N ARG A 149 18.70 -12.23 -10.95
CA ARG A 149 19.96 -11.72 -10.40
C ARG A 149 20.96 -12.83 -10.09
N PHE A 150 20.50 -13.97 -9.58
CA PHE A 150 21.37 -15.13 -9.31
C PHE A 150 21.63 -16.00 -10.55
N GLY A 151 21.01 -15.69 -11.70
CA GLY A 151 21.18 -16.45 -12.94
C GLY A 151 20.61 -17.86 -12.86
N TRP A 152 19.56 -18.10 -12.07
CA TRP A 152 18.95 -19.44 -11.95
C TRP A 152 17.84 -19.65 -12.97
N HIS A 153 18.15 -20.34 -14.07
CA HIS A 153 17.27 -20.40 -15.25
C HIS A 153 16.10 -21.40 -15.07
N GLN A 154 16.36 -22.58 -14.51
CA GLN A 154 15.33 -23.62 -14.28
C GLN A 154 14.18 -23.15 -13.37
N PRO A 155 14.42 -22.58 -12.17
CA PRO A 155 13.31 -22.09 -11.34
C PRO A 155 12.64 -20.84 -11.95
N LEU A 156 13.35 -20.06 -12.76
CA LEU A 156 12.78 -18.89 -13.43
C LEU A 156 11.73 -19.30 -14.47
N GLU A 157 12.02 -20.30 -15.31
CA GLU A 157 11.07 -20.84 -16.28
C GLU A 157 9.82 -21.41 -15.59
N TRP A 158 10.00 -22.12 -14.48
CA TRP A 158 8.88 -22.65 -13.70
C TRP A 158 7.97 -21.54 -13.17
N ILE A 159 8.54 -20.47 -12.60
CA ILE A 159 7.75 -19.34 -12.10
C ILE A 159 7.06 -18.60 -13.26
N HIS A 160 7.74 -18.43 -14.41
CA HIS A 160 7.14 -17.78 -15.57
C HIS A 160 5.89 -18.52 -16.05
N ASN A 161 5.93 -19.86 -16.05
CA ASN A 161 4.79 -20.69 -16.44
C ASN A 161 3.59 -20.55 -15.50
N ILE A 162 3.82 -20.32 -14.20
CA ILE A 162 2.74 -20.13 -13.21
C ILE A 162 2.38 -18.66 -12.96
N SER A 163 3.07 -17.70 -13.60
CA SER A 163 2.92 -16.27 -13.31
C SER A 163 1.50 -15.76 -13.61
N VAL A 164 0.89 -16.19 -14.72
CA VAL A 164 -0.46 -15.76 -15.09
C VAL A 164 -1.52 -16.25 -14.08
N PRO A 165 -1.59 -17.56 -13.74
CA PRO A 165 -2.46 -18.03 -12.66
C PRO A 165 -2.22 -17.32 -11.33
N LEU A 166 -0.95 -17.08 -10.98
CA LEU A 166 -0.56 -16.43 -9.74
C LEU A 166 -1.04 -14.98 -9.67
N MET A 167 -0.92 -14.23 -10.77
CA MET A 167 -1.43 -12.86 -10.88
C MET A 167 -2.96 -12.81 -10.74
N ILE A 168 -3.68 -13.74 -11.36
CA ILE A 168 -5.14 -13.86 -11.22
C ILE A 168 -5.50 -14.14 -9.75
N ALA A 169 -4.80 -15.10 -9.13
CA ALA A 169 -4.98 -15.39 -7.71
C ALA A 169 -4.68 -14.17 -6.83
N GLY A 170 -3.62 -13.41 -7.12
CA GLY A 170 -3.27 -12.18 -6.43
C GLY A 170 -4.36 -11.11 -6.51
N VAL A 171 -4.97 -10.92 -7.68
CA VAL A 171 -6.08 -9.97 -7.86
C VAL A 171 -7.35 -10.41 -7.11
N LEU A 172 -7.67 -11.71 -7.14
CA LEU A 172 -8.81 -12.27 -6.41
C LEU A 172 -8.61 -12.17 -4.90
N LEU A 173 -7.44 -12.58 -4.40
CA LEU A 173 -7.09 -12.52 -2.98
C LEU A 173 -7.03 -11.08 -2.48
N SER A 174 -6.52 -10.15 -3.29
CA SER A 174 -6.54 -8.72 -2.95
C SER A 174 -7.96 -8.18 -2.81
N THR A 175 -8.86 -8.57 -3.72
CA THR A 175 -10.28 -8.19 -3.67
C THR A 175 -10.94 -8.70 -2.39
N LEU A 176 -10.72 -9.98 -2.06
CA LEU A 176 -11.19 -10.57 -0.80
C LEU A 176 -10.63 -9.80 0.39
N HIS A 177 -9.30 -9.67 0.47
CA HIS A 177 -8.63 -9.05 1.60
C HIS A 177 -9.12 -7.63 1.92
N GLN A 178 -9.22 -6.75 0.92
CA GLN A 178 -9.70 -5.38 1.13
C GLN A 178 -11.16 -5.36 1.60
N SER A 179 -11.99 -6.26 1.08
CA SER A 179 -13.39 -6.41 1.48
C SER A 179 -13.50 -6.93 2.92
N SER A 180 -12.75 -7.98 3.28
CA SER A 180 -12.74 -8.58 4.63
C SER A 180 -12.26 -7.59 5.69
N LEU A 181 -11.30 -6.71 5.35
CA LEU A 181 -10.87 -5.61 6.24
C LEU A 181 -12.03 -4.64 6.55
N GLY A 182 -12.90 -4.36 5.59
CA GLY A 182 -14.13 -3.59 5.82
C GLY A 182 -15.14 -4.35 6.69
N SER A 183 -15.25 -5.68 6.49
CA SER A 183 -16.13 -6.55 7.28
C SER A 183 -15.76 -6.60 8.77
N LEU A 184 -14.51 -6.28 9.13
CA LEU A 184 -14.05 -6.18 10.53
C LEU A 184 -14.89 -5.25 11.38
N PHE A 185 -15.45 -4.21 10.78
CA PHE A 185 -16.22 -3.22 11.51
C PHE A 185 -17.71 -3.58 11.62
N LEU A 186 -18.17 -4.59 10.86
CA LEU A 186 -19.54 -5.10 10.93
C LEU A 186 -19.80 -5.90 12.21
N ILE A 187 -18.75 -6.43 12.85
CA ILE A 187 -18.88 -7.16 14.12
C ILE A 187 -18.96 -6.23 15.35
N VAL A 188 -18.70 -4.94 15.19
CA VAL A 188 -18.73 -3.94 16.28
C VAL A 188 -19.70 -2.78 16.00
N PRO A 189 -20.95 -3.05 15.59
CA PRO A 189 -21.86 -2.01 15.12
C PRO A 189 -22.19 -0.96 16.19
N ALA A 190 -22.31 -1.38 17.45
CA ALA A 190 -22.63 -0.51 18.58
C ALA A 190 -21.46 0.37 19.04
N LYS A 191 -20.23 0.13 18.55
CA LYS A 191 -19.04 0.87 18.95
C LYS A 191 -18.61 1.92 17.92
N MET A 192 -19.32 2.06 16.80
CA MET A 192 -18.93 2.96 15.72
C MET A 192 -19.89 4.13 15.56
N TYR A 193 -19.33 5.30 15.31
CA TYR A 193 -20.12 6.50 15.01
C TYR A 193 -20.91 6.35 13.69
N PRO A 194 -22.18 6.78 13.62
CA PRO A 194 -23.05 6.47 12.48
C PRO A 194 -22.64 7.07 11.14
N LEU A 195 -21.81 8.13 11.10
CA LEU A 195 -21.28 8.65 9.83
C LEU A 195 -20.37 7.63 9.12
N TRP A 196 -19.64 6.80 9.86
CA TRP A 196 -18.69 5.84 9.29
C TRP A 196 -19.19 4.40 9.31
N TYR A 197 -20.05 4.03 10.26
CA TYR A 197 -20.68 2.71 10.24
C TYR A 197 -21.63 2.54 9.06
N SER A 198 -21.43 1.48 8.28
CA SER A 198 -22.37 1.04 7.25
C SER A 198 -22.25 -0.47 6.99
N PRO A 199 -23.37 -1.19 6.72
CA PRO A 199 -23.32 -2.55 6.21
C PRO A 199 -22.55 -2.71 4.89
N THR A 200 -22.41 -1.63 4.11
CA THR A 200 -21.72 -1.63 2.81
C THR A 200 -20.22 -1.32 2.92
N LEU A 201 -19.66 -1.25 4.14
CA LEU A 201 -18.23 -1.03 4.38
C LEU A 201 -17.30 -1.95 3.58
N PRO A 202 -17.56 -3.27 3.44
CA PRO A 202 -16.70 -4.15 2.64
C PRO A 202 -16.53 -3.65 1.19
N ALA A 203 -17.63 -3.26 0.55
CA ALA A 203 -17.62 -2.71 -0.80
C ALA A 203 -16.95 -1.33 -0.86
N MET A 204 -17.21 -0.45 0.12
CA MET A 204 -16.57 0.86 0.19
C MET A 204 -15.05 0.74 0.38
N PHE A 205 -14.59 -0.20 1.21
CA PHE A 205 -13.17 -0.47 1.43
C PHE A 205 -12.49 -0.96 0.15
N TYR A 206 -13.14 -1.87 -0.59
CA TYR A 206 -12.63 -2.37 -1.85
C TYR A 206 -12.53 -1.29 -2.94
N ILE A 207 -13.58 -0.51 -3.18
CA ILE A 207 -13.59 0.53 -4.22
C ILE A 207 -12.55 1.62 -3.92
N SER A 208 -12.46 2.02 -2.66
CA SER A 208 -11.44 3.00 -2.21
C SER A 208 -10.01 2.44 -2.33
N ALA A 209 -9.80 1.14 -2.11
CA ALA A 209 -8.50 0.49 -2.29
C ALA A 209 -8.02 0.50 -3.75
N ILE A 210 -8.92 0.25 -4.72
CA ILE A 210 -8.59 0.37 -6.15
C ILE A 210 -8.22 1.83 -6.49
N GLY A 211 -9.00 2.79 -5.98
CA GLY A 211 -8.74 4.21 -6.18
C GLY A 211 -7.39 4.65 -5.65
N VAL A 212 -7.06 4.31 -4.40
CA VAL A 212 -5.76 4.65 -3.83
C VAL A 212 -4.62 3.89 -4.50
N GLY A 213 -4.84 2.66 -5.01
CA GLY A 213 -3.86 1.92 -5.81
C GLY A 213 -3.44 2.66 -7.08
N LEU A 214 -4.40 3.24 -7.82
CA LEU A 214 -4.10 4.10 -8.98
C LEU A 214 -3.39 5.39 -8.56
N ALA A 215 -3.81 6.00 -7.45
CA ALA A 215 -3.16 7.22 -6.93
C ALA A 215 -1.71 6.95 -6.51
N MET A 216 -1.46 5.83 -5.82
CA MET A 216 -0.13 5.36 -5.44
C MET A 216 0.74 5.08 -6.65
N THR A 217 0.18 4.49 -7.72
CA THR A 217 0.93 4.28 -8.96
C THR A 217 1.40 5.60 -9.59
N ILE A 218 0.53 6.63 -9.61
CA ILE A 218 0.89 7.97 -10.10
C ILE A 218 1.98 8.59 -9.20
N PHE A 219 1.85 8.44 -7.89
CA PHE A 219 2.81 8.92 -6.90
C PHE A 219 4.18 8.28 -7.06
N GLU A 220 4.25 6.95 -7.15
CA GLU A 220 5.48 6.18 -7.33
C GLU A 220 6.14 6.48 -8.68
N SER A 221 5.35 6.58 -9.75
CA SER A 221 5.85 6.93 -11.08
C SER A 221 6.50 8.31 -11.12
N TRP A 222 5.94 9.28 -10.38
CA TRP A 222 6.51 10.63 -10.29
C TRP A 222 7.85 10.65 -9.53
N HIS A 223 7.93 9.96 -8.40
CA HIS A 223 9.17 9.86 -7.62
C HIS A 223 10.24 9.05 -8.35
N SER A 224 9.86 7.96 -9.00
CA SER A 224 10.76 7.14 -9.82
C SER A 224 11.34 7.95 -10.98
N SER A 225 10.52 8.70 -11.71
CA SER A 225 10.98 9.58 -12.78
C SER A 225 12.00 10.62 -12.29
N ARG A 226 11.80 11.21 -11.11
CA ARG A 226 12.75 12.18 -10.54
C ARG A 226 14.02 11.55 -9.97
N ALA A 227 13.90 10.41 -9.30
CA ALA A 227 15.04 9.72 -8.68
C ALA A 227 15.98 9.11 -9.73
N PHE A 228 15.43 8.64 -10.85
CA PHE A 228 16.17 7.90 -11.89
C PHE A 228 16.29 8.64 -13.22
N GLY A 229 15.81 9.88 -13.32
CA GLY A 229 15.93 10.71 -14.53
C GLY A 229 15.18 10.17 -15.76
N ARG A 230 14.20 9.27 -15.57
CA ARG A 230 13.41 8.70 -16.66
C ARG A 230 12.29 9.65 -17.09
N ALA A 231 11.97 9.67 -18.38
CA ALA A 231 10.83 10.42 -18.88
C ALA A 231 9.53 9.87 -18.26
N LEU A 232 8.79 10.75 -17.61
CA LEU A 232 7.49 10.45 -17.04
C LEU A 232 6.53 10.15 -18.21
N GLU A 233 5.92 8.96 -18.24
CA GLU A 233 4.95 8.60 -19.28
C GLU A 233 3.61 9.32 -19.05
N LEU A 234 3.62 10.66 -19.16
CA LEU A 234 2.49 11.52 -18.84
C LEU A 234 1.18 11.13 -19.52
N PRO A 235 1.14 10.70 -20.79
CA PRO A 235 -0.13 10.30 -21.40
C PRO A 235 -0.74 9.05 -20.74
N LEU A 236 0.07 8.16 -20.16
CA LEU A 236 -0.41 7.04 -19.35
C LEU A 236 -0.94 7.50 -18.02
N LEU A 237 -0.16 8.27 -17.26
CA LEU A 237 -0.63 8.74 -15.97
C LEU A 237 -1.87 9.64 -16.09
N ALA A 238 -2.00 10.37 -17.20
CA ALA A 238 -3.19 11.13 -17.53
C ALA A 238 -4.41 10.22 -17.84
N SER A 239 -4.23 9.04 -18.43
CA SER A 239 -5.34 8.09 -18.59
C SER A 239 -5.73 7.46 -17.25
N MET A 240 -4.75 7.07 -16.43
CA MET A 240 -4.98 6.61 -15.06
C MET A 240 -5.71 7.65 -14.22
N GLY A 241 -5.31 8.92 -14.31
CA GLY A 241 -5.96 10.02 -13.59
C GLY A 241 -7.44 10.19 -13.98
N ARG A 242 -7.82 9.85 -15.22
CA ARG A 242 -9.23 9.83 -15.63
C ARG A 242 -9.99 8.68 -14.98
N VAL A 243 -9.42 7.49 -14.98
CA VAL A 243 -10.02 6.32 -14.31
C VAL A 243 -10.18 6.59 -12.81
N LEU A 244 -9.15 7.17 -12.19
CA LEU A 244 -9.16 7.60 -10.80
C LEU A 244 -10.31 8.58 -10.52
N ALA A 245 -10.52 9.58 -11.38
CA ALA A 245 -11.63 10.53 -11.23
C ALA A 245 -13.00 9.84 -11.22
N VAL A 246 -13.21 8.87 -12.13
CA VAL A 246 -14.45 8.10 -12.23
C VAL A 246 -14.66 7.24 -10.99
N LEU A 247 -13.63 6.52 -10.53
CA LEU A 247 -13.70 5.68 -9.34
C LEU A 247 -13.98 6.49 -8.07
N MET A 248 -13.32 7.64 -7.89
CA MET A 248 -13.57 8.52 -6.74
C MET A 248 -14.97 9.13 -6.79
N SER A 249 -15.46 9.50 -7.97
CA SER A 249 -16.84 9.98 -8.12
C SER A 249 -17.86 8.90 -7.78
N GLY A 250 -17.64 7.67 -8.24
CA GLY A 250 -18.48 6.52 -7.90
C GLY A 250 -18.45 6.18 -6.41
N TYR A 251 -17.27 6.19 -5.79
CA TYR A 251 -17.11 6.02 -4.34
C TYR A 251 -17.89 7.08 -3.55
N LEU A 252 -17.72 8.36 -3.90
CA LEU A 252 -18.41 9.47 -3.23
C LEU A 252 -19.93 9.37 -3.42
N TRP A 253 -20.39 9.02 -4.62
CA TRP A 253 -21.81 8.80 -4.89
C TRP A 253 -22.38 7.68 -4.02
N LEU A 254 -21.72 6.52 -3.97
CA LEU A 254 -22.12 5.41 -3.09
C LEU A 254 -22.09 5.81 -1.62
N ARG A 255 -21.09 6.61 -1.22
CA ARG A 255 -20.95 7.11 0.16
C ARG A 255 -22.13 7.97 0.58
N PHE A 256 -22.54 8.92 -0.25
CA PHE A 256 -23.68 9.79 0.06
C PHE A 256 -25.02 9.05 -0.08
N LEU A 257 -25.16 8.13 -1.03
CA LEU A 257 -26.35 7.28 -1.17
C LEU A 257 -26.56 6.42 0.08
N ASP A 258 -25.50 5.81 0.59
CA ASP A 258 -25.53 5.02 1.83
C ASP A 258 -25.93 5.87 3.04
N LEU A 259 -25.37 7.08 3.19
CA LEU A 259 -25.75 8.01 4.27
C LEU A 259 -27.22 8.44 4.18
N ALA A 260 -27.71 8.67 2.96
CA ALA A 260 -29.12 9.02 2.71
C ALA A 260 -30.06 7.88 3.06
N HIS A 261 -29.74 6.66 2.60
CA HIS A 261 -30.54 5.45 2.85
C HIS A 261 -30.58 5.09 4.34
N ARG A 262 -29.52 5.38 5.10
CA ARG A 262 -29.47 5.19 6.55
C ARG A 262 -30.06 6.36 7.35
N HIS A 263 -30.56 7.41 6.69
CA HIS A 263 -31.13 8.61 7.30
C HIS A 263 -30.20 9.34 8.29
N VAL A 264 -28.88 9.22 8.11
CA VAL A 264 -27.87 9.83 9.01
C VAL A 264 -27.30 11.16 8.50
N LEU A 265 -27.75 11.63 7.32
CA LEU A 265 -27.30 12.91 6.76
C LEU A 265 -27.50 14.10 7.69
N GLY A 266 -28.50 14.06 8.58
CA GLY A 266 -28.72 15.09 9.58
C GLY A 266 -27.54 15.30 10.54
N LEU A 267 -26.70 14.28 10.75
CA LEU A 267 -25.50 14.40 11.58
C LEU A 267 -24.46 15.37 10.99
N LEU A 268 -24.49 15.60 9.67
CA LEU A 268 -23.59 16.55 9.01
C LEU A 268 -23.87 18.02 9.36
N LEU A 269 -25.05 18.30 9.93
CA LEU A 269 -25.43 19.64 10.39
C LEU A 269 -25.01 19.90 11.85
N VAL A 270 -24.59 18.86 12.57
CA VAL A 270 -24.18 18.97 13.96
C VAL A 270 -22.72 19.42 14.00
N ASN A 271 -22.46 20.56 14.65
CA ASN A 271 -21.11 21.10 14.79
C ASN A 271 -20.31 20.27 15.81
N ARG A 272 -19.50 19.35 15.29
CA ARG A 272 -18.76 18.35 16.04
C ARG A 272 -17.46 18.00 15.33
N PRO A 273 -16.40 17.60 16.04
CA PRO A 273 -15.12 17.25 15.42
C PRO A 273 -15.27 16.13 14.38
N GLU A 274 -16.17 15.18 14.62
CA GLU A 274 -16.48 14.09 13.70
C GLU A 274 -16.99 14.63 12.34
N THR A 275 -17.86 15.64 12.37
CA THR A 275 -18.41 16.29 11.18
C THR A 275 -17.32 17.00 10.37
N TRP A 276 -16.40 17.71 11.04
CA TRP A 276 -15.27 18.38 10.38
C TRP A 276 -14.29 17.40 9.75
N LEU A 277 -13.97 16.30 10.45
CA LEU A 277 -13.12 15.24 9.92
C LEU A 277 -13.76 14.52 8.74
N PHE A 278 -15.08 14.33 8.76
CA PHE A 278 -15.82 13.83 7.62
C PHE A 278 -15.77 14.82 6.43
N PHE A 279 -15.97 16.12 6.65
CA PHE A 279 -15.85 17.09 5.56
C PHE A 279 -14.42 17.15 4.99
N LEU A 280 -13.40 17.02 5.82
CA LEU A 280 -12.01 16.94 5.38
C LEU A 280 -11.78 15.71 4.49
N GLU A 281 -12.25 14.53 4.91
CA GLU A 281 -12.12 13.29 4.12
C GLU A 281 -12.81 13.45 2.75
N ILE A 282 -14.03 13.99 2.73
CA ILE A 282 -14.80 14.20 1.50
C ILE A 282 -14.14 15.24 0.61
N ALA A 283 -13.66 16.35 1.16
CA ALA A 283 -12.97 17.39 0.39
C ALA A 283 -11.70 16.85 -0.28
N LEU A 284 -10.90 16.08 0.47
CA LEU A 284 -9.67 15.46 -0.04
C LEU A 284 -9.93 14.46 -1.17
N MET A 285 -11.11 13.84 -1.24
CA MET A 285 -11.48 12.94 -2.34
C MET A 285 -12.24 13.65 -3.48
N ALA A 286 -13.14 14.58 -3.15
CA ALA A 286 -14.02 15.24 -4.12
C ALA A 286 -13.29 16.28 -4.96
N ILE A 287 -12.40 17.08 -4.35
CA ILE A 287 -11.61 18.08 -5.07
C ILE A 287 -10.77 17.43 -6.18
N PRO A 288 -9.91 16.42 -5.91
CA PRO A 288 -9.14 15.81 -6.97
C PRO A 288 -10.03 15.06 -7.98
N ALA A 289 -11.15 14.47 -7.56
CA ALA A 289 -12.10 13.86 -8.52
C ALA A 289 -12.60 14.88 -9.55
N MET A 290 -13.01 16.07 -9.10
CA MET A 290 -13.46 17.16 -9.98
C MET A 290 -12.32 17.70 -10.86
N LEU A 291 -11.15 17.95 -10.28
CA LEU A 291 -9.98 18.48 -10.98
C LEU A 291 -9.49 17.50 -12.05
N LEU A 292 -9.44 16.21 -11.74
CA LEU A 292 -8.97 15.18 -12.66
C LEU A 292 -9.90 14.96 -13.84
N PHE A 293 -11.15 15.45 -13.87
CA PHE A 293 -11.95 15.46 -15.11
C PHE A 293 -11.41 16.44 -16.16
N GLN A 294 -10.67 17.46 -15.74
CA GLN A 294 -10.10 18.47 -16.63
C GLN A 294 -8.84 17.94 -17.32
N LYS A 295 -8.83 17.92 -18.66
CA LYS A 295 -7.66 17.49 -19.46
C LYS A 295 -6.41 18.31 -19.15
N ARG A 296 -6.57 19.62 -18.89
CA ARG A 296 -5.47 20.54 -18.55
C ARG A 296 -4.72 20.08 -17.29
N ILE A 297 -5.46 19.68 -16.26
CA ILE A 297 -4.87 19.24 -14.98
C ILE A 297 -4.17 17.90 -15.15
N ARG A 298 -4.78 16.95 -15.86
CA ARG A 298 -4.18 15.63 -16.11
C ARG A 298 -2.89 15.68 -16.94
N LEU A 299 -2.74 16.69 -17.80
CA LEU A 299 -1.53 16.87 -18.63
C LEU A 299 -0.43 17.67 -17.91
N GLN A 300 -0.70 18.24 -16.75
CA GLN A 300 0.30 18.94 -15.94
C GLN A 300 0.86 17.98 -14.87
N PRO A 301 2.14 17.59 -14.93
CA PRO A 301 2.71 16.58 -14.02
C PRO A 301 2.54 16.92 -12.54
N GLY A 302 2.77 18.18 -12.17
CA GLY A 302 2.66 18.64 -10.78
C GLY A 302 1.22 18.66 -10.28
N ALA A 303 0.25 19.02 -11.13
CA ALA A 303 -1.16 19.06 -10.75
C ALA A 303 -1.75 17.65 -10.65
N LEU A 304 -1.37 16.75 -11.56
CA LEU A 304 -1.71 15.33 -11.50
C LEU A 304 -1.16 14.67 -10.22
N TYR A 305 0.12 14.95 -9.90
CA TYR A 305 0.74 14.49 -8.66
C TYR A 305 0.02 15.03 -7.42
N ALA A 306 -0.28 16.33 -7.38
CA ALA A 306 -1.02 16.93 -6.27
C ALA A 306 -2.40 16.26 -6.08
N CYS A 307 -3.13 15.99 -7.17
CA CYS A 307 -4.40 15.28 -7.10
C CYS A 307 -4.24 13.86 -6.53
N ALA A 308 -3.23 13.11 -6.96
CA ALA A 308 -2.93 11.78 -6.43
C ALA A 308 -2.62 11.82 -4.93
N VAL A 309 -1.81 12.79 -4.50
CA VAL A 309 -1.49 13.00 -3.07
C VAL A 309 -2.73 13.35 -2.26
N MET A 310 -3.63 14.21 -2.78
CA MET A 310 -4.90 14.51 -2.11
C MET A 310 -5.77 13.26 -1.95
N VAL A 311 -5.88 12.40 -2.97
CA VAL A 311 -6.61 11.14 -2.87
C VAL A 311 -5.98 10.20 -1.83
N ILE A 312 -4.65 10.08 -1.82
CA ILE A 312 -3.93 9.28 -0.81
C ILE A 312 -4.25 9.79 0.60
N PHE A 313 -4.18 11.09 0.84
CA PHE A 313 -4.52 11.67 2.14
C PHE A 313 -6.01 11.52 2.48
N GLY A 314 -6.90 11.64 1.50
CA GLY A 314 -8.33 11.37 1.70
C GLY A 314 -8.58 9.93 2.12
N PHE A 315 -7.91 8.97 1.48
CA PHE A 315 -7.96 7.55 1.84
C PHE A 315 -7.44 7.31 3.26
N VAL A 316 -6.27 7.86 3.60
CA VAL A 316 -5.70 7.75 4.96
C VAL A 316 -6.64 8.37 5.99
N ALA A 317 -7.18 9.56 5.72
CA ALA A 317 -8.17 10.21 6.58
C ALA A 317 -9.40 9.31 6.78
N ASN A 318 -9.91 8.68 5.72
CA ASN A 318 -11.02 7.74 5.84
C ASN A 318 -10.70 6.54 6.73
N ARG A 319 -9.52 5.91 6.57
CA ARG A 319 -9.11 4.76 7.38
C ARG A 319 -8.89 5.13 8.85
N LEU A 320 -8.31 6.28 9.12
CA LEU A 320 -8.17 6.80 10.47
C LEU A 320 -9.51 7.18 11.09
N ASN A 321 -10.41 7.79 10.31
CA ASN A 321 -11.75 8.13 10.78
C ASN A 321 -12.56 6.87 11.12
N VAL A 322 -12.52 5.83 10.27
CA VAL A 322 -13.20 4.55 10.54
C VAL A 322 -12.55 3.81 11.72
N GLY A 323 -11.21 3.72 11.73
CA GLY A 323 -10.46 2.92 12.69
C GLY A 323 -10.16 3.59 14.03
N VAL A 324 -10.32 4.91 14.15
CA VAL A 324 -10.05 5.66 15.39
C VAL A 324 -11.24 6.54 15.76
N THR A 325 -11.54 7.57 14.97
CA THR A 325 -12.55 8.58 15.32
C THR A 325 -13.95 8.00 15.51
N ALA A 326 -14.35 7.08 14.64
CA ALA A 326 -15.66 6.42 14.73
C ALA A 326 -15.75 5.52 15.96
N LEU A 327 -14.67 4.79 16.29
CA LEU A 327 -14.61 3.96 17.49
C LEU A 327 -14.58 4.81 18.76
N GLU A 328 -13.88 5.94 18.75
CA GLU A 328 -13.72 6.83 19.91
C GLU A 328 -15.07 7.42 20.29
N SER A 329 -15.74 8.06 19.32
CA SER A 329 -17.07 8.63 19.53
C SER A 329 -18.15 7.58 19.78
N GLY A 330 -18.06 6.40 19.15
CA GLY A 330 -19.07 5.35 19.29
C GLY A 330 -18.96 4.59 20.62
N SER A 331 -17.76 4.40 21.15
CA SER A 331 -17.53 3.73 22.44
C SER A 331 -17.54 4.67 23.65
N GLY A 332 -17.58 5.99 23.43
CA GLY A 332 -17.63 7.00 24.49
C GLY A 332 -16.37 7.02 25.36
N THR A 333 -15.23 6.64 24.78
CA THR A 333 -13.92 6.65 25.44
C THR A 333 -12.98 7.50 24.61
N SER A 334 -12.05 8.20 25.25
CA SER A 334 -10.96 8.89 24.55
C SER A 334 -9.78 7.94 24.33
N TYR A 335 -9.18 7.97 23.15
CA TYR A 335 -7.95 7.23 22.86
C TYR A 335 -6.88 8.18 22.35
N VAL A 336 -5.77 8.24 23.08
CA VAL A 336 -4.56 8.95 22.66
C VAL A 336 -3.46 7.91 22.52
N PRO A 337 -2.87 7.74 21.32
CA PRO A 337 -1.80 6.78 21.11
C PRO A 337 -0.65 7.04 22.07
N ARG A 338 -0.15 5.98 22.71
CA ARG A 338 1.07 6.08 23.50
C ARG A 338 2.24 6.39 22.57
N TRP A 339 3.25 7.09 23.09
CA TRP A 339 4.44 7.42 22.32
C TRP A 339 5.12 6.17 21.71
N SER A 340 5.06 5.03 22.41
CA SER A 340 5.60 3.75 21.95
C SER A 340 4.84 3.19 20.75
N GLU A 341 3.53 3.45 20.64
CA GLU A 341 2.76 3.06 19.46
C GLU A 341 3.25 3.81 18.23
N ILE A 342 3.40 5.14 18.37
CA ILE A 342 3.93 6.02 17.31
C ILE A 342 5.37 5.64 16.95
N ALA A 343 6.22 5.35 17.94
CA ALA A 343 7.60 4.95 17.72
C ALA A 343 7.71 3.65 16.90
N VAL A 344 6.88 2.64 17.20
CA VAL A 344 6.82 1.40 16.42
C VAL A 344 6.41 1.69 14.98
N THR A 345 5.27 2.37 14.76
CA THR A 345 4.79 2.75 13.43
C THR A 345 5.85 3.49 12.61
N LEU A 346 6.46 4.55 13.18
CA LEU A 346 7.49 5.32 12.49
C LEU A 346 8.74 4.49 12.19
N SER A 347 9.14 3.58 13.08
CA SER A 347 10.29 2.69 12.87
C SER A 347 10.05 1.67 11.77
N ILE A 348 8.82 1.12 11.68
CA ILE A 348 8.43 0.20 10.60
C ILE A 348 8.46 0.91 9.26
N VAL A 349 7.86 2.11 9.18
CA VAL A 349 7.88 2.93 7.96
C VAL A 349 9.32 3.29 7.56
N ALA A 350 10.14 3.74 8.51
CA ALA A 350 11.54 4.08 8.27
C ALA A 350 12.36 2.86 7.80
N ALA A 351 12.18 1.70 8.44
CA ALA A 351 12.80 0.45 8.03
C ALA A 351 12.36 0.05 6.61
N GLY A 352 11.08 0.24 6.27
CA GLY A 352 10.55 0.07 4.93
C GLY A 352 11.30 0.84 3.86
N PHE A 353 11.48 2.16 4.06
CA PHE A 353 12.25 3.00 3.15
C PHE A 353 13.72 2.58 3.05
N ALA A 354 14.33 2.17 4.17
CA ALA A 354 15.71 1.70 4.19
C ALA A 354 15.89 0.38 3.42
N ILE A 355 14.97 -0.58 3.61
CA ILE A 355 14.96 -1.87 2.91
C ILE A 355 14.69 -1.66 1.42
N PHE A 356 13.71 -0.82 1.06
CA PHE A 356 13.42 -0.49 -0.34
C PHE A 356 14.66 0.08 -1.04
N ARG A 357 15.34 1.03 -0.40
CA ARG A 357 16.58 1.61 -0.94
C ARG A 357 17.66 0.55 -1.14
N LEU A 358 17.85 -0.34 -0.16
CA LEU A 358 18.84 -1.41 -0.25
C LEU A 358 18.50 -2.36 -1.41
N ILE A 359 17.24 -2.76 -1.55
CA ILE A 359 16.84 -3.64 -2.65
C ILE A 359 17.01 -2.93 -4.01
N ALA A 360 16.63 -1.67 -4.13
CA ALA A 360 16.80 -0.89 -5.35
C ALA A 360 18.28 -0.68 -5.76
N GLU A 361 19.21 -0.66 -4.80
CA GLU A 361 20.65 -0.51 -5.07
C GLU A 361 21.29 -1.85 -5.51
N TYR A 362 20.79 -2.97 -4.99
CA TYR A 362 21.40 -4.28 -5.22
C TYR A 362 20.69 -5.12 -6.29
N PHE A 363 19.37 -5.00 -6.47
CA PHE A 363 18.58 -5.82 -7.39
C PHE A 363 18.18 -5.06 -8.66
N PRO A 364 17.97 -5.77 -9.79
CA PRO A 364 17.50 -5.19 -11.04
C PRO A 364 15.99 -4.88 -10.96
N VAL A 365 15.63 -3.90 -10.12
CA VAL A 365 14.24 -3.47 -9.91
C VAL A 365 13.67 -2.79 -11.15
N PHE A 366 14.55 -2.13 -11.92
CA PHE A 366 14.19 -1.42 -13.14
C PHE A 366 14.79 -2.16 -14.33
N GLU A 367 13.98 -2.40 -15.37
CA GLU A 367 14.48 -2.94 -16.63
C GLU A 367 15.61 -2.05 -17.17
N ALA A 368 16.67 -2.68 -17.67
CA ALA A 368 17.75 -1.99 -18.36
C ALA A 368 17.18 -1.19 -19.53
N PRO A 369 17.74 -0.01 -19.86
CA PRO A 369 17.32 0.72 -21.04
C PRO A 369 17.35 -0.21 -22.25
N ALA A 370 16.23 -0.36 -22.95
CA ALA A 370 16.21 -0.93 -24.29
C ALA A 370 17.11 -0.02 -25.16
N GLY A 371 18.37 -0.42 -25.33
CA GLY A 371 19.41 0.41 -25.95
C GLY A 371 20.84 0.13 -25.49
N GLY A 372 21.06 -0.75 -24.50
CA GLY A 372 22.41 -1.17 -24.10
C GLY A 372 22.64 -2.66 -24.35
N GLN A 373 22.75 -3.08 -25.61
CA GLN A 373 23.47 -4.33 -25.88
C GLN A 373 24.91 -4.16 -25.34
N PRO A 374 25.50 -5.16 -24.67
CA PRO A 374 26.91 -5.11 -24.33
C PRO A 374 27.70 -4.99 -25.64
N LEU A 375 28.56 -3.98 -25.73
CA LEU A 375 29.57 -3.78 -26.79
C LEU A 375 30.58 -4.94 -26.77
N LEU A 376 30.16 -6.15 -27.15
CA LEU A 376 31.01 -7.34 -27.25
C LEU A 376 30.88 -8.08 -28.60
N VAL A 377 30.24 -7.46 -29.60
CA VAL A 377 30.12 -8.07 -30.95
C VAL A 377 30.78 -7.23 -32.05
N ALA A 378 31.23 -5.99 -31.77
CA ALA A 378 31.75 -5.09 -32.81
C ALA A 378 33.25 -5.25 -33.16
N GLU A 379 33.92 -6.32 -32.73
CA GLU A 379 35.35 -6.57 -33.07
C GLU A 379 35.58 -7.80 -33.96
N LYS A 380 34.53 -8.47 -34.45
CA LYS A 380 34.70 -9.63 -35.35
C LYS A 380 34.27 -9.43 -36.80
N GLU A 381 33.62 -8.32 -37.14
CA GLU A 381 33.20 -8.04 -38.53
C GLU A 381 34.15 -7.08 -39.28
N SER A 382 35.19 -6.55 -38.65
CA SER A 382 36.15 -5.64 -39.31
C SER A 382 37.44 -6.29 -39.81
N GLU A 383 37.62 -7.60 -39.66
CA GLU A 383 38.82 -8.32 -40.14
C GLU A 383 38.59 -9.21 -41.39
N GLU A 384 37.34 -9.41 -41.83
CA GLU A 384 37.05 -10.29 -42.99
C GLU A 384 36.84 -9.55 -44.33
N GLU A 385 36.83 -8.22 -44.37
CA GLU A 385 36.51 -7.45 -45.59
C GLU A 385 37.70 -6.72 -46.26
N SER A 386 38.95 -7.10 -45.95
CA SER A 386 40.12 -6.60 -46.68
C SER A 386 40.73 -7.67 -47.60
N VAL A 387 40.04 -7.98 -48.70
CA VAL A 387 40.66 -8.61 -49.88
C VAL A 387 40.50 -7.65 -51.06
N PRO A 388 41.56 -6.98 -51.54
CA PRO A 388 41.51 -6.30 -52.82
C PRO A 388 41.90 -7.27 -53.93
N VAL A 389 40.96 -7.49 -54.85
CA VAL A 389 41.21 -7.89 -56.23
C VAL A 389 41.65 -6.62 -56.98
N GLY A 390 42.83 -6.65 -57.61
CA GLY A 390 43.34 -5.55 -58.44
C GLY A 390 44.85 -5.53 -58.51
#